data_AF-A0A2N2SNK8-F1
#
_entry.id   AF-A0A2N2SNK8-F1
#
_cell.length_a   1.000
_cell.length_b   1.000
_cell.length_c   1.000
_cell.angle_alpha   90.00
_cell.angle_beta   90.00
_cell.angle_gamma   90.00
#
_symmetry.space_group_name_H-M   'P 1'
#
loop_
_entity.id
_entity.type
_entity.pdbx_description
1 polymer ?
#
loop_
_entity_poly.entity_id
_entity_poly.type
_entity_poly.pdbx_seq_one_letter_code
_entity_poly.pdbx_strand_id
1 'polypeptide(L)'
;MRTRLALAALAALVPAAAAAQSEWLSLGSKHWSPTVTKKSGIGTENAVAEAKVTRQAIEGWCANWSPGDPNCVRSVLDSPEAKQTYRASANCIAGRITPVDGNTYTLAGRWDNSDIGGGRTRWRDASG
;
A
#
# COMPACT_ATOMS: atom_id res chain seq x y z
N MET A 1 -66.10 -5.27 0.64
CA MET A 1 -65.02 -5.74 -0.24
C MET A 1 -64.06 -4.59 -0.52
N ARG A 2 -62.83 -4.62 -0.01
CA ARG A 2 -61.77 -3.64 -0.34
C ARG A 2 -60.47 -4.41 -0.54
N THR A 3 -60.17 -4.69 -1.80
CA THR A 3 -58.98 -5.39 -2.27
C THR A 3 -57.76 -4.49 -2.05
N ARG A 4 -56.81 -4.89 -1.19
CA ARG A 4 -55.54 -4.20 -1.02
C ARG A 4 -54.57 -4.68 -2.10
N LEU A 5 -54.17 -3.80 -3.01
CA LEU A 5 -53.06 -4.03 -3.94
C LEU A 5 -51.76 -4.18 -3.14
N ALA A 6 -51.06 -5.29 -3.34
CA ALA A 6 -49.69 -5.48 -2.88
C ALA A 6 -48.73 -4.82 -3.88
N LEU A 7 -48.05 -3.76 -3.46
CA LEU A 7 -46.93 -3.17 -4.20
C LEU A 7 -45.67 -3.97 -3.86
N ALA A 8 -45.21 -4.81 -4.79
CA ALA A 8 -43.92 -5.49 -4.67
C ALA A 8 -42.79 -4.48 -4.97
N ALA A 9 -42.09 -4.03 -3.93
CA ALA A 9 -40.88 -3.25 -4.09
C ALA A 9 -39.73 -4.17 -4.53
N LEU A 10 -39.34 -4.09 -5.81
CA LEU A 10 -38.06 -4.63 -6.28
C LEU A 10 -36.93 -3.80 -5.67
N ALA A 11 -36.34 -4.28 -4.57
CA ALA A 11 -35.08 -3.77 -4.06
C ALA A 11 -33.96 -4.16 -5.05
N ALA A 12 -33.53 -3.20 -5.87
CA ALA A 12 -32.34 -3.35 -6.70
C ALA A 12 -31.11 -3.52 -5.81
N LEU A 13 -30.58 -4.74 -5.75
CA LEU A 13 -29.28 -5.05 -5.15
C LEU A 13 -28.19 -4.42 -6.03
N VAL A 14 -27.81 -3.17 -5.74
CA VAL A 14 -26.60 -2.58 -6.30
C VAL A 14 -25.41 -3.22 -5.58
N PRO A 15 -24.53 -3.96 -6.27
CA PRO A 15 -23.32 -4.47 -5.62
C PRO A 15 -22.46 -3.26 -5.22
N ALA A 16 -22.18 -3.13 -3.92
CA ALA A 16 -21.23 -2.17 -3.42
C ALA A 16 -19.85 -2.55 -3.98
N ALA A 17 -19.37 -1.79 -4.97
CA ALA A 17 -17.98 -1.88 -5.39
C ALA A 17 -17.12 -1.46 -4.19
N ALA A 18 -16.44 -2.42 -3.56
CA ALA A 18 -15.43 -2.13 -2.55
C ALA A 18 -14.41 -1.19 -3.20
N ALA A 19 -14.28 0.03 -2.67
CA ALA A 19 -13.26 0.96 -3.12
C ALA A 19 -11.90 0.26 -2.97
N ALA A 20 -11.24 -0.02 -4.09
CA ALA A 20 -9.89 -0.57 -4.07
C ALA A 20 -9.00 0.46 -3.38
N GLN A 21 -8.59 0.15 -2.15
CA GLN A 21 -7.63 0.97 -1.44
C GLN A 21 -6.33 0.99 -2.26
N SER A 22 -5.79 2.18 -2.51
CA SER A 22 -4.54 2.31 -3.24
C SER A 22 -3.41 1.65 -2.45
N GLU A 23 -2.76 0.65 -3.07
CA GLU A 23 -1.58 0.01 -2.51
C GLU A 23 -0.37 0.95 -2.61
N TRP A 24 0.55 0.84 -1.66
CA TRP A 24 1.74 1.69 -1.59
C TRP A 24 2.95 0.91 -1.09
N LEU A 25 4.15 1.42 -1.37
CA LEU A 25 5.41 0.85 -0.85
C LEU A 25 5.95 1.73 0.28
N SER A 26 6.45 1.10 1.35
CA SER A 26 7.12 1.80 2.43
C SER A 26 8.53 2.20 2.01
N LEU A 27 8.89 3.46 2.22
CA LEU A 27 10.27 3.96 2.06
C LEU A 27 11.01 4.06 3.40
N GLY A 28 10.31 3.89 4.51
CA GLY A 28 10.85 4.07 5.86
C GLY A 28 9.99 4.98 6.73
N SER A 29 10.42 5.16 7.97
CA SER A 29 9.74 6.02 8.94
C SER A 29 9.78 7.47 8.50
N LYS A 30 8.61 8.14 8.49
CA LYS A 30 8.45 9.56 8.10
C LYS A 30 8.72 9.88 6.63
N HIS A 31 8.79 8.89 5.75
CA HIS A 31 8.79 9.14 4.30
C HIS A 31 7.36 9.21 3.74
N TRP A 32 7.20 9.81 2.56
CA TRP A 32 5.97 9.65 1.78
C TRP A 32 5.89 8.21 1.23
N SER A 33 4.67 7.79 0.86
CA SER A 33 4.41 6.43 0.38
C SER A 33 4.08 6.46 -1.11
N PRO A 34 4.99 6.05 -2.02
CA PRO A 34 4.68 5.95 -3.44
C PRO A 34 3.58 4.92 -3.68
N THR A 35 2.66 5.25 -4.58
CA THR A 35 1.50 4.44 -4.93
C THR A 35 1.89 3.39 -5.97
N VAL A 36 1.50 2.13 -5.74
CA VAL A 36 1.73 1.03 -6.67
C VAL A 36 0.95 1.28 -7.95
N THR A 37 1.67 1.36 -9.08
CA THR A 37 1.09 1.58 -10.41
C THR A 37 1.10 0.32 -11.26
N LYS A 38 1.94 -0.67 -10.92
CA LYS A 38 2.06 -1.91 -11.67
C LYS A 38 2.44 -3.06 -10.75
N LYS A 39 1.83 -4.22 -10.99
CA LYS A 39 2.18 -5.50 -10.36
C LYS A 39 2.36 -6.57 -11.44
N SER A 40 3.26 -7.51 -11.20
CA SER A 40 3.45 -8.67 -12.07
C SER A 40 3.94 -9.87 -11.25
N GLY A 41 3.61 -11.08 -11.70
CA GLY A 41 4.13 -12.32 -11.10
C GLY A 41 3.70 -12.55 -9.65
N ILE A 42 2.65 -11.88 -9.15
CA ILE A 42 2.18 -12.01 -7.78
C ILE A 42 1.86 -13.48 -7.47
N GLY A 43 2.39 -14.00 -6.37
CA GLY A 43 2.25 -15.40 -5.97
C GLY A 43 3.29 -16.34 -6.58
N THR A 44 4.20 -15.84 -7.41
CA THR A 44 5.28 -16.64 -8.02
C THR A 44 6.65 -16.31 -7.41
N GLU A 45 7.70 -16.98 -7.88
CA GLU A 45 9.08 -16.66 -7.50
C GLU A 45 9.58 -15.31 -8.04
N ASN A 46 8.86 -14.72 -9.00
CA ASN A 46 9.22 -13.49 -9.73
C ASN A 46 8.19 -12.37 -9.49
N ALA A 47 7.65 -12.26 -8.28
CA ALA A 47 6.67 -11.23 -7.95
C ALA A 47 7.33 -9.85 -7.88
N VAL A 48 6.67 -8.84 -8.45
CA VAL A 48 7.18 -7.47 -8.54
C VAL A 48 6.03 -6.47 -8.37
N ALA A 49 6.30 -5.42 -7.60
CA ALA A 49 5.46 -4.21 -7.51
C ALA A 49 6.30 -2.97 -7.86
N GLU A 50 5.79 -2.14 -8.76
CA GLU A 50 6.35 -0.83 -9.09
C GLU A 50 5.44 0.27 -8.60
N ALA A 51 6.02 1.29 -7.98
CA ALA A 51 5.30 2.42 -7.42
C ALA A 51 5.90 3.76 -7.83
N LYS A 52 5.04 4.78 -7.92
CA LYS A 52 5.44 6.16 -8.21
C LYS A 52 4.83 7.10 -7.18
N VAL A 53 5.54 8.17 -6.88
CA VAL A 53 5.03 9.23 -6.03
C VAL A 53 3.89 9.94 -6.75
N THR A 54 2.80 10.19 -6.01
CA THR A 54 1.67 10.99 -6.49
C THR A 54 1.66 12.32 -5.74
N ARG A 55 1.11 13.36 -6.38
CA ARG A 55 0.87 14.65 -5.73
C ARG A 55 0.08 14.49 -4.43
N GLN A 56 -0.97 13.65 -4.43
CA GLN A 56 -1.79 13.39 -3.26
C GLN A 56 -1.00 12.80 -2.09
N ALA A 57 -0.09 11.86 -2.35
CA ALA A 57 0.77 11.30 -1.31
C ALA A 57 1.68 12.37 -0.69
N ILE A 58 2.21 13.28 -1.51
CA ILE A 58 3.03 14.40 -1.04
C ILE A 58 2.22 15.44 -0.29
N GLU A 59 1.00 15.76 -0.73
CA GLU A 59 0.10 16.67 -0.01
C GLU A 59 -0.21 16.14 1.39
N GLY A 60 -0.56 14.85 1.52
CA GLY A 60 -0.79 14.21 2.81
C GLY A 60 0.45 14.19 3.70
N TRP A 61 1.62 13.92 3.12
CA TRP A 61 2.89 13.96 3.85
C TRP A 61 3.23 15.37 4.33
N CYS A 62 3.14 16.38 3.45
CA CYS A 62 3.42 17.79 3.77
C CYS A 62 2.47 18.32 4.86
N ALA A 63 1.19 17.98 4.80
CA ALA A 63 0.22 18.38 5.83
C ALA A 63 0.60 17.86 7.22
N ASN A 64 1.20 16.67 7.30
CA ASN A 64 1.58 16.05 8.56
C ASN A 64 3.00 16.45 9.04
N TRP A 65 3.95 16.61 8.13
CA TRP A 65 5.38 16.74 8.45
C TRP A 65 6.00 18.10 8.15
N SER A 66 5.34 18.95 7.36
CA SER A 66 5.78 20.33 7.09
C SER A 66 4.58 21.29 7.10
N PRO A 67 3.81 21.35 8.21
CA PRO A 67 2.63 22.21 8.27
C PRO A 67 3.02 23.69 8.12
N GLY A 68 2.30 24.41 7.27
CA GLY A 68 2.51 25.84 7.05
C GLY A 68 3.57 26.20 6.01
N ASP A 69 4.29 25.22 5.43
CA ASP A 69 5.21 25.47 4.31
C ASP A 69 4.45 25.47 2.97
N PRO A 70 4.26 26.63 2.32
CA PRO A 70 3.54 26.72 1.04
C PRO A 70 4.33 26.09 -0.12
N ASN A 71 5.64 25.84 0.05
CA ASN A 71 6.50 25.29 -0.99
C ASN A 71 6.71 23.78 -0.87
N CYS A 72 6.28 23.16 0.23
CA CYS A 72 6.58 21.75 0.52
C CYS A 72 6.24 20.82 -0.66
N VAL A 73 5.01 20.89 -1.17
CA VAL A 73 4.55 20.00 -2.24
C VAL A 73 5.38 20.18 -3.50
N ARG A 74 5.65 21.43 -3.90
CA ARG A 74 6.45 21.73 -5.10
C ARG A 74 7.89 21.25 -4.93
N SER A 75 8.53 21.61 -3.82
CA SER A 75 9.93 21.25 -3.53
C SER A 75 10.14 19.74 -3.52
N VAL A 76 9.22 18.98 -2.91
CA VAL A 76 9.32 17.53 -2.88
C VAL A 76 9.09 16.92 -4.26
N LEU A 77 8.06 17.36 -5.00
CA LEU A 77 7.80 16.85 -6.36
C LEU A 77 8.92 17.18 -7.37
N ASP A 78 9.65 18.26 -7.15
CA ASP A 78 10.78 18.64 -7.98
C ASP A 78 12.05 17.82 -7.68
N SER A 79 12.11 17.14 -6.54
CA SER A 79 13.26 16.33 -6.13
C SER A 79 13.50 15.13 -7.06
N PRO A 80 14.75 14.68 -7.24
CA PRO A 80 15.05 13.44 -7.96
C PRO A 80 14.36 12.21 -7.35
N GLU A 81 14.24 12.18 -6.02
CA GLU A 81 13.61 11.09 -5.27
C GLU A 81 12.11 10.97 -5.60
N ALA A 82 11.38 12.08 -5.80
CA ALA A 82 9.97 12.00 -6.19
C ALA A 82 9.75 11.55 -7.65
N LYS A 83 10.78 11.65 -8.51
CA LYS A 83 10.70 11.35 -9.94
C LYS A 83 11.05 9.89 -10.28
N GLN A 84 11.64 9.15 -9.34
CA GLN A 84 12.04 7.77 -9.58
C GLN A 84 10.86 6.79 -9.55
N THR A 85 11.08 5.61 -10.14
CA THR A 85 10.17 4.47 -9.99
C THR A 85 10.71 3.55 -8.90
N TYR A 86 9.91 3.35 -7.87
CA TYR A 86 10.24 2.46 -6.76
C TYR A 86 9.85 1.04 -7.10
N ARG A 87 10.66 0.07 -6.66
CA ARG A 87 10.43 -1.34 -6.92
C ARG A 87 10.58 -2.13 -5.63
N ALA A 88 9.64 -3.03 -5.40
CA ALA A 88 9.79 -4.13 -4.48
C ALA A 88 9.61 -5.44 -5.25
N SER A 89 10.33 -6.48 -4.86
CA SER A 89 10.20 -7.83 -5.42
C SER A 89 10.03 -8.87 -4.33
N ALA A 90 9.55 -10.05 -4.72
CA ALA A 90 9.42 -11.19 -3.84
C ALA A 90 9.59 -12.49 -4.60
N ASN A 91 10.18 -13.47 -3.92
CA ASN A 91 10.00 -14.88 -4.24
C ASN A 91 8.95 -15.43 -3.27
N CYS A 92 7.70 -15.48 -3.73
CA CYS A 92 6.57 -15.90 -2.90
C CYS A 92 6.67 -17.37 -2.47
N ILE A 93 7.27 -18.22 -3.31
CA ILE A 93 7.42 -19.66 -3.03
C ILE A 93 8.46 -19.89 -1.93
N ALA A 94 9.58 -19.17 -2.00
CA ALA A 94 10.65 -19.24 -1.01
C ALA A 94 10.36 -18.39 0.26
N GLY A 95 9.26 -17.64 0.28
CA GLY A 95 8.95 -16.73 1.38
C GLY A 95 10.00 -15.63 1.56
N ARG A 96 10.53 -15.06 0.46
CA ARG A 96 11.53 -13.98 0.49
C ARG A 96 11.01 -12.70 -0.14
N ILE A 97 11.39 -11.57 0.42
CA ILE A 97 11.07 -10.24 -0.12
C ILE A 97 12.34 -9.41 -0.24
N THR A 98 12.35 -8.53 -1.24
CA THR A 98 13.31 -7.45 -1.40
C THR A 98 12.52 -6.14 -1.48
N PRO A 99 12.36 -5.41 -0.35
CA PRO A 99 11.70 -4.12 -0.31
C PRO A 99 12.52 -3.06 -1.06
N VAL A 100 12.04 -1.82 -1.00
CA VAL A 100 12.68 -0.67 -1.65
C VAL A 100 14.09 -0.38 -1.11
N ASP A 101 14.39 -0.80 0.12
CA ASP A 101 15.72 -0.66 0.73
C ASP A 101 16.79 -1.58 0.11
N GLY A 102 16.39 -2.52 -0.75
CA GLY A 102 17.28 -3.44 -1.45
C GLY A 102 17.76 -4.63 -0.61
N ASN A 103 17.40 -4.69 0.67
CA ASN A 103 17.76 -5.83 1.52
C ASN A 103 16.84 -7.01 1.26
N THR A 104 17.35 -8.23 1.49
CA THR A 104 16.51 -9.44 1.38
C THR A 104 16.09 -9.92 2.76
N TYR A 105 14.79 -10.14 2.91
CA TYR A 105 14.20 -10.65 4.15
C TYR A 105 13.47 -11.96 3.91
N THR A 106 13.50 -12.84 4.91
CA THR A 106 12.82 -14.15 4.87
C THR A 106 11.65 -14.17 5.85
N LEU A 107 10.53 -14.74 5.44
CA LEU A 107 9.33 -14.88 6.24
C LEU A 107 9.63 -15.75 7.48
N ALA A 108 9.38 -15.19 8.66
CA ALA A 108 9.66 -15.79 9.95
C ALA A 108 8.38 -15.99 10.79
N GLY A 109 7.23 -16.12 10.12
CA GLY A 109 5.92 -16.32 10.73
C GLY A 109 5.14 -15.02 10.90
N ARG A 110 4.39 -14.92 12.00
CA ARG A 110 3.63 -13.72 12.40
C ARG A 110 4.04 -13.29 13.79
N TRP A 111 3.93 -11.99 14.07
CA TRP A 111 4.00 -11.48 15.43
C TRP A 111 2.79 -11.97 16.22
N ASP A 112 3.02 -12.33 17.48
CA ASP A 112 1.96 -12.61 18.46
C ASP A 112 1.29 -11.31 18.92
N ASN A 113 0.16 -11.44 19.61
CA ASN A 113 -0.66 -10.30 20.01
C ASN A 113 -0.12 -9.56 21.25
N SER A 114 1.14 -9.76 21.62
CA SER A 114 1.76 -9.08 22.77
C SER A 114 2.29 -7.68 22.45
N ASP A 115 2.28 -7.27 21.18
CA ASP A 115 2.76 -5.94 20.74
C ASP A 115 1.93 -5.38 19.56
N ILE A 116 2.17 -4.13 19.17
CA ILE A 116 1.50 -3.38 18.08
C ILE A 116 1.55 -4.12 16.73
N GLY A 117 2.49 -5.05 16.60
CA GLY A 117 2.69 -5.88 15.41
C GLY A 117 1.75 -7.08 15.31
N GLY A 118 0.94 -7.37 16.34
CA GLY A 118 0.13 -8.58 16.43
C GLY A 118 -0.62 -8.96 15.16
N GLY A 119 -0.42 -10.21 14.72
CA GLY A 119 -1.02 -10.75 13.51
C GLY A 119 -0.34 -10.34 12.20
N ARG A 120 0.58 -9.37 12.19
CA ARG A 120 1.36 -9.00 11.00
C ARG A 120 2.45 -10.03 10.70
N THR A 121 2.86 -10.12 9.44
CA THR A 121 3.99 -10.98 9.05
C THR A 121 5.27 -10.48 9.68
N ARG A 122 6.08 -11.44 10.17
CA ARG A 122 7.40 -11.20 10.73
C ARG A 122 8.44 -11.60 9.69
N TRP A 123 9.49 -10.79 9.58
CA TRP A 123 10.56 -10.97 8.60
C TRP A 123 11.90 -10.87 9.30
N ARG A 124 12.85 -11.72 8.90
CA ARG A 124 14.24 -11.70 9.37
C ARG A 124 15.15 -11.24 8.25
N ASP A 125 16.14 -10.43 8.60
CA ASP A 125 17.22 -10.08 7.69
C ASP A 125 18.25 -11.22 7.61
N ALA A 126 19.40 -10.95 7.00
CA ALA A 126 20.47 -11.94 6.86
C ALA A 126 21.12 -12.37 8.19
N SER A 127 20.95 -11.61 9.28
CA SER A 127 21.55 -11.87 10.59
C SER A 127 20.72 -12.77 11.51
N GLY A 128 19.43 -12.99 11.20
CA GLY A 128 18.55 -13.92 11.92
C GLY A 128 17.47 -13.25 12.76
#